data_AF-D4JSY2-F1
#
_entry.id   AF-D4JSY2-F1
#
_cell.length_a   1.000
_cell.length_b   1.000
_cell.length_c   1.000
_cell.angle_alpha   90.00
_cell.angle_beta   90.00
_cell.angle_gamma   90.00
#
_symmetry.space_group_name_H-M   'P 1'
#
loop_
_entity.id
_entity.type
_entity.pdbx_description
1 polymer ?
#
loop_
_entity_poly.entity_id
_entity_poly.type
_entity_poly.pdbx_seq_one_letter_code
_entity_poly.pdbx_strand_id
1 'polypeptide(L)'
;MKNYMQANRFLQKYGPDAFKIIAAYEEAADIPQTERYANWYGDYGIFEPSLNKDMTYDKLLSRYNVGLKYLGIIHEQAKAVCGNFLSEQLADHIREQLGLHNADAEYRPTSSITKMDTPELTRGMLAVDRDMEVDCDIGHQITCYLETWFDVDKKFGTNTAADDDKWLNLYAKYDPFADTLRIEFTVTTADSCEEGEYVPTETESQLIKDMIAEKLQEEYGQTPKEFCEGIGGIEIGGMTQ
;
A
#
# COMPACT_ATOMS: atom_id res chain seq x y z
N MET A 1 3.05 8.07 34.87
CA MET A 1 4.48 8.07 34.49
C MET A 1 4.86 6.92 33.54
N LYS A 2 4.63 5.65 33.89
CA LYS A 2 5.00 4.51 33.01
C LYS A 2 4.40 4.60 31.59
N ASN A 3 3.14 4.98 31.47
CA ASN A 3 2.44 5.00 30.18
C ASN A 3 2.90 6.16 29.30
N TYR A 4 3.26 7.29 29.93
CA TYR A 4 3.88 8.43 29.24
C TYR A 4 5.24 8.05 28.66
N MET A 5 6.02 7.20 29.35
CA MET A 5 7.27 6.67 28.80
C MET A 5 7.03 5.76 27.59
N GLN A 6 5.98 4.92 27.63
CA GLN A 6 5.63 4.06 26.49
C GLN A 6 5.19 4.88 25.28
N ALA A 7 4.32 5.87 25.48
CA ALA A 7 3.88 6.78 24.43
C ALA A 7 5.04 7.59 23.85
N ASN A 8 5.96 8.08 24.69
CA ASN A 8 7.14 8.81 24.21
C ASN A 8 8.09 7.93 23.40
N ARG A 9 8.33 6.68 23.84
CA ARG A 9 9.12 5.72 23.05
C ARG A 9 8.47 5.43 21.70
N PHE A 10 7.14 5.29 21.66
CA PHE A 10 6.39 5.09 20.44
C PHE A 10 6.48 6.30 19.52
N LEU A 11 6.31 7.52 20.07
CA LEU A 11 6.43 8.80 19.36
C LEU A 11 7.80 8.96 18.71
N GLN A 12 8.88 8.62 19.43
CA GLN A 12 10.24 8.71 18.90
C GLN A 12 10.47 7.77 17.71
N LYS A 13 9.77 6.64 17.66
CA LYS A 13 9.93 5.65 16.59
C LYS A 13 9.03 5.92 15.39
N TYR A 14 7.74 6.16 15.61
CA TYR A 14 6.74 6.23 14.54
C TYR A 14 6.26 7.65 14.24
N GLY A 15 6.72 8.65 15.01
CA GLY A 15 6.32 10.04 14.84
C GLY A 15 4.90 10.35 15.36
N PRO A 16 4.50 11.62 15.30
CA PRO A 16 3.19 12.07 15.75
C PRO A 16 2.04 11.59 14.85
N ASP A 17 2.31 11.38 13.56
CA ASP A 17 1.35 10.89 12.57
C ASP A 17 0.77 9.53 12.95
N ALA A 18 1.57 8.68 13.60
CA ALA A 18 1.12 7.38 14.08
C ALA A 18 -0.01 7.50 15.11
N PHE A 19 -0.02 8.54 15.92
CA PHE A 19 -1.10 8.76 16.88
C PHE A 19 -2.37 9.34 16.23
N LYS A 20 -2.23 10.12 15.15
CA LYS A 20 -3.38 10.51 14.32
C LYS A 20 -4.06 9.28 13.74
N ILE A 21 -3.27 8.33 13.22
CA ILE A 21 -3.76 7.07 12.68
C ILE A 21 -4.43 6.21 13.76
N ILE A 22 -3.81 6.08 14.94
CA ILE A 22 -4.43 5.38 16.09
C ILE A 22 -5.78 6.02 16.44
N ALA A 23 -5.84 7.35 16.59
CA ALA A 23 -7.06 8.04 16.97
C ALA A 23 -8.16 7.90 15.90
N ALA A 24 -7.81 8.04 14.63
CA ALA A 24 -8.74 7.83 13.52
C ALA A 24 -9.33 6.41 13.52
N TYR A 25 -8.49 5.39 13.77
CA TYR A 25 -8.97 4.02 13.92
C TYR A 25 -9.86 3.84 15.16
N GLU A 26 -9.47 4.39 16.31
CA GLU A 26 -10.24 4.27 17.55
C GLU A 26 -11.61 4.96 17.45
N GLU A 27 -11.69 6.05 16.69
CA GLU A 27 -12.95 6.71 16.36
C GLU A 27 -13.79 5.90 15.36
N ALA A 28 -13.17 5.37 14.30
CA ALA A 28 -13.85 4.56 13.29
C ALA A 28 -14.43 3.26 13.86
N ALA A 29 -13.75 2.66 14.84
CA ALA A 29 -14.13 1.43 15.51
C ALA A 29 -15.04 1.65 16.74
N ASP A 30 -15.56 2.87 16.94
CA ASP A 30 -16.43 3.25 18.06
C ASP A 30 -15.86 2.88 19.45
N ILE A 31 -14.54 2.95 19.61
CA ILE A 31 -13.87 2.61 20.89
C ILE A 31 -14.26 3.67 21.92
N PRO A 32 -14.75 3.28 23.12
CA PRO A 32 -15.12 4.21 24.18
C PRO A 32 -13.93 5.09 24.58
N GLN A 33 -14.19 6.38 24.85
CA GLN A 33 -13.13 7.34 25.22
C GLN A 33 -12.24 6.87 26.38
N THR A 34 -12.79 6.10 27.32
CA THR A 34 -12.06 5.54 28.47
C THR A 34 -11.05 4.45 28.09
N GLU A 35 -11.24 3.82 26.92
CA GLU A 35 -10.41 2.74 26.40
C GLU A 35 -9.44 3.19 25.30
N ARG A 36 -9.61 4.41 24.77
CA ARG A 36 -8.72 4.99 23.76
C ARG A 36 -7.31 5.18 24.31
N TYR A 37 -6.33 5.02 23.43
CA TYR A 37 -4.93 5.27 23.74
C TYR A 37 -4.46 6.65 23.26
N ALA A 38 -5.13 7.21 22.24
CA ALA A 38 -4.82 8.51 21.68
C ALA A 38 -6.01 9.47 21.80
N ASN A 39 -5.75 10.66 22.34
CA ASN A 39 -6.67 11.79 22.18
C ASN A 39 -6.14 12.65 21.03
N TRP A 40 -6.92 12.77 19.96
CA TRP A 40 -6.59 13.61 18.83
C TRP A 40 -7.59 14.76 18.73
N TYR A 41 -7.10 15.98 18.90
CA TYR A 41 -7.92 17.18 18.79
C TYR A 41 -7.83 17.70 17.35
N GLY A 42 -8.49 16.96 16.45
CA GLY A 42 -8.68 17.13 15.00
C GLY A 42 -8.01 18.31 14.32
N ASP A 43 -8.36 19.52 14.74
CA ASP A 43 -8.09 20.77 14.02
C ASP A 43 -6.93 21.60 14.60
N TYR A 44 -6.42 21.24 15.79
CA TYR A 44 -5.29 21.95 16.42
C TYR A 44 -3.94 21.31 16.11
N GLY A 45 -3.92 20.12 15.47
CA GLY A 45 -2.70 19.34 15.26
C GLY A 45 -2.05 18.88 16.56
N ILE A 46 -2.82 18.84 17.66
CA ILE A 46 -2.34 18.49 18.99
C ILE A 46 -2.71 17.03 19.27
N PHE A 47 -1.68 16.23 19.46
CA PHE A 47 -1.78 14.91 20.04
C PHE A 47 -1.52 14.97 21.55
N GLU A 48 -2.42 14.38 22.32
CA GLU A 48 -2.16 14.07 23.72
C GLU A 48 -2.29 12.57 23.98
N PRO A 49 -1.26 11.91 24.54
CA PRO A 49 -1.38 10.53 24.96
C PRO A 49 -2.46 10.43 26.04
N SER A 50 -3.35 9.45 25.90
CA SER A 50 -4.41 9.23 26.88
C SER A 50 -3.84 8.93 28.27
N LEU A 51 -4.64 9.18 29.30
CA LEU A 51 -4.35 8.75 30.68
C LEU A 51 -4.69 7.27 30.93
N ASN A 52 -4.98 6.50 29.88
CA ASN A 52 -5.35 5.10 30.00
C ASN A 52 -4.23 4.31 30.67
N LYS A 53 -4.54 3.70 31.83
CA LYS A 53 -3.57 2.98 32.67
C LYS A 53 -3.03 1.72 32.01
N ASP A 54 -3.78 1.16 31.08
CA ASP A 54 -3.47 -0.10 30.39
C ASP A 54 -2.75 0.12 29.06
N MET A 55 -2.43 1.36 28.70
CA MET A 55 -1.68 1.72 27.50
C MET A 55 -0.23 1.21 27.60
N THR A 56 0.14 0.33 26.67
CA THR A 56 1.49 -0.21 26.49
C THR A 56 1.98 0.03 25.07
N TYR A 57 3.30 -0.10 24.85
CA TYR A 57 3.88 -0.01 23.51
C TYR A 57 3.24 -1.01 22.53
N ASP A 58 3.05 -2.26 22.94
CA ASP A 58 2.47 -3.30 22.07
C ASP A 58 1.01 -3.01 21.70
N LYS A 59 0.25 -2.41 22.62
CA LYS A 59 -1.12 -1.98 22.37
C LYS A 59 -1.19 -0.79 21.41
N LEU A 60 -0.29 0.18 21.56
CA LEU A 60 -0.14 1.28 20.60
C LEU A 60 0.22 0.76 19.21
N LEU A 61 1.22 -0.14 19.14
CA LEU A 61 1.63 -0.77 17.90
C LEU A 61 0.50 -1.57 17.26
N SER A 62 -0.28 -2.30 18.05
CA SER A 62 -1.45 -3.03 17.56
C SER A 62 -2.49 -2.09 16.96
N ARG A 63 -2.86 -1.00 17.66
CA ARG A 63 -3.82 0.00 17.11
C ARG A 63 -3.28 0.68 15.85
N TYR A 64 -2.00 1.01 15.86
CA TYR A 64 -1.34 1.65 14.73
C TYR A 64 -1.34 0.77 13.49
N ASN A 65 -0.91 -0.48 13.62
CA ASN A 65 -0.88 -1.44 12.50
C ASN A 65 -2.29 -1.71 11.94
N VAL A 66 -3.31 -1.75 12.80
CA VAL A 66 -4.69 -1.90 12.34
C VAL A 66 -5.16 -0.63 11.61
N GLY A 67 -4.78 0.55 12.08
CA GLY A 67 -5.03 1.81 11.38
C GLY A 67 -4.36 1.85 10.00
N LEU A 68 -3.07 1.51 9.91
CA LEU A 68 -2.35 1.39 8.63
C LEU A 68 -3.05 0.42 7.67
N LYS A 69 -3.43 -0.76 8.15
CA LYS A 69 -4.17 -1.76 7.37
C LYS A 69 -5.43 -1.16 6.74
N TYR A 70 -6.31 -0.55 7.54
CA TYR A 70 -7.59 -0.03 7.02
C TYR A 70 -7.48 1.32 6.31
N LEU A 71 -6.31 1.97 6.37
CA LEU A 71 -5.97 3.06 5.47
C LEU A 71 -5.35 2.57 4.15
N GLY A 72 -4.98 1.28 4.07
CA GLY A 72 -4.28 0.68 2.93
C GLY A 72 -2.92 1.32 2.66
N ILE A 73 -2.16 1.63 3.71
CA ILE A 73 -0.84 2.30 3.59
C ILE A 73 0.21 1.62 4.46
N ILE A 74 1.48 1.88 4.16
CA ILE A 74 2.63 1.49 4.98
C ILE A 74 3.09 2.63 5.89
N HIS A 75 4.00 2.35 6.84
CA HIS A 75 4.48 3.37 7.76
C HIS A 75 5.11 4.57 7.04
N GLU A 76 5.89 4.32 6.00
CA GLU A 76 6.60 5.36 5.24
C GLU A 76 5.66 6.39 4.59
N GLN A 77 4.39 6.05 4.43
CA GLN A 77 3.37 6.91 3.83
C GLN A 77 2.56 7.71 4.87
N ALA A 78 2.69 7.36 6.15
CA ALA A 78 1.88 7.90 7.24
C ALA A 78 1.92 9.43 7.28
N LYS A 79 3.10 10.03 7.11
CA LYS A 79 3.28 11.48 7.12
C LYS A 79 2.56 12.16 5.95
N ALA A 80 2.71 11.62 4.74
CA ALA A 80 2.07 12.19 3.55
C ALA A 80 0.54 12.15 3.67
N VAL A 81 0.00 11.00 4.08
CA VAL A 81 -1.44 10.80 4.28
C VAL A 81 -1.97 11.71 5.40
N CYS A 82 -1.29 11.73 6.55
CA CYS A 82 -1.69 12.59 7.67
C CYS A 82 -1.58 14.08 7.36
N GLY A 83 -0.72 14.49 6.43
CA GLY A 83 -0.61 15.87 5.94
C GLY A 83 -1.71 16.27 4.95
N ASN A 84 -2.29 15.31 4.21
CA ASN A 84 -3.29 15.59 3.17
C ASN A 84 -4.74 15.46 3.66
N PHE A 85 -4.99 14.70 4.73
CA PHE A 85 -6.35 14.44 5.22
C PHE A 85 -6.55 14.90 6.65
N LEU A 86 -7.74 15.41 6.96
CA LEU A 86 -8.20 15.63 8.33
C LEU A 86 -8.39 14.29 9.05
N SER A 87 -8.34 14.29 10.38
CA SER A 87 -8.53 13.06 11.16
C SER A 87 -9.91 12.45 10.97
N GLU A 88 -10.95 13.28 10.82
CA GLU A 88 -12.32 12.84 10.53
C GLU A 88 -12.39 12.12 9.17
N GLN A 89 -11.68 12.63 8.15
CA GLN A 89 -11.63 12.00 6.82
C GLN A 89 -10.92 10.65 6.86
N LEU A 90 -9.85 10.54 7.65
CA LEU A 90 -9.18 9.26 7.89
C LEU A 90 -10.09 8.28 8.63
N ALA A 91 -10.80 8.74 9.67
CA ALA A 91 -11.74 7.91 10.43
C ALA A 91 -12.91 7.43 9.56
N ASP A 92 -13.46 8.31 8.72
CA ASP A 92 -14.54 7.96 7.79
C ASP A 92 -14.10 6.92 6.77
N HIS A 93 -12.89 7.07 6.21
CA HIS A 93 -12.33 6.07 5.32
C HIS A 93 -12.11 4.72 6.03
N ILE A 94 -11.52 4.71 7.23
CA ILE A 94 -11.33 3.48 8.01
C ILE A 94 -12.68 2.83 8.31
N ARG A 95 -13.72 3.61 8.65
CA ARG A 95 -15.07 3.10 8.95
C ARG A 95 -15.71 2.46 7.73
N GLU A 96 -15.54 3.07 6.55
CA GLU A 96 -15.94 2.49 5.27
C GLU A 96 -15.24 1.14 5.03
N GLN A 97 -13.91 1.09 5.16
CA GLN A 97 -13.15 -0.16 4.93
C GLN A 97 -13.48 -1.25 5.96
N LEU A 98 -13.74 -0.88 7.22
CA LEU A 98 -14.22 -1.81 8.26
C LEU A 98 -15.58 -2.43 7.89
N GLY A 99 -16.49 -1.63 7.36
CA GLY A 99 -17.80 -2.09 6.88
C GLY A 99 -17.67 -3.12 5.76
N LEU A 100 -16.77 -2.87 4.80
CA LEU A 100 -16.51 -3.76 3.67
C LEU A 100 -15.82 -5.06 4.09
N HIS A 101 -14.82 -4.99 4.97
CA HIS A 101 -14.14 -6.18 5.49
C HIS A 101 -15.07 -7.14 6.24
N ASN A 102 -16.08 -6.61 6.94
CA ASN A 102 -17.07 -7.46 7.60
C ASN A 102 -17.99 -8.22 6.62
N ALA A 103 -18.01 -7.81 5.34
CA ALA A 103 -18.80 -8.46 4.29
C ALA A 103 -18.01 -9.50 3.48
N ASP A 104 -16.67 -9.42 3.46
CA ASP A 104 -15.79 -10.26 2.65
C ASP A 104 -14.48 -10.60 3.39
N ALA A 105 -14.23 -11.90 3.58
CA ALA A 105 -13.07 -12.41 4.31
C ALA A 105 -11.74 -12.28 3.52
N GLU A 106 -11.81 -12.13 2.20
CA GLU A 106 -10.64 -11.92 1.32
C GLU A 106 -10.42 -10.43 1.02
N TYR A 107 -11.19 -9.55 1.67
CA TYR A 107 -11.17 -8.11 1.44
C TYR A 107 -9.80 -7.47 1.70
N ARG A 108 -9.31 -6.75 0.69
CA ARG A 108 -8.14 -5.89 0.77
C ARG A 108 -8.59 -4.42 0.85
N PRO A 109 -8.20 -3.67 1.90
CA PRO A 109 -8.51 -2.26 2.01
C PRO A 109 -7.95 -1.46 0.84
N THR A 110 -8.78 -0.59 0.27
CA THR A 110 -8.36 0.38 -0.74
C THR A 110 -7.48 1.44 -0.10
N SER A 111 -6.34 1.72 -0.71
CA SER A 111 -5.41 2.72 -0.19
C SER A 111 -6.00 4.14 -0.21
N SER A 112 -5.90 4.84 0.91
CA SER A 112 -6.23 6.26 1.03
C SER A 112 -5.40 7.18 0.14
N ILE A 113 -4.24 6.72 -0.33
CA ILE A 113 -3.36 7.48 -1.23
C ILE A 113 -4.03 7.74 -2.57
N THR A 114 -4.92 6.85 -3.01
CA THR A 114 -5.70 7.04 -4.25
C THR A 114 -6.60 8.28 -4.20
N LYS A 115 -6.89 8.80 -2.99
CA LYS A 115 -7.69 10.02 -2.77
C LYS A 115 -6.82 11.28 -2.68
N MET A 116 -5.50 11.16 -2.76
CA MET A 116 -4.59 12.31 -2.79
C MET A 116 -4.58 12.93 -4.19
N ASP A 117 -4.47 14.26 -4.24
CA ASP A 117 -4.33 15.00 -5.50
C ASP A 117 -2.90 14.81 -6.05
N THR A 118 -2.70 13.71 -6.78
CA THR A 118 -1.43 13.35 -7.42
C THR A 118 -1.61 13.28 -8.93
N PRO A 119 -0.59 13.66 -9.72
CA PRO A 119 -0.69 13.57 -11.17
C PRO A 119 -0.84 12.12 -11.63
N GLU A 120 -1.63 11.91 -12.68
CA GLU A 120 -1.77 10.63 -13.37
C GLU A 120 -0.42 10.17 -13.95
N LEU A 121 -0.17 8.86 -13.93
CA LEU A 121 0.99 8.26 -14.60
C LEU A 121 0.88 8.47 -16.12
N THR A 122 2.00 8.80 -16.73
CA THR A 122 2.11 8.98 -18.19
C THR A 122 3.19 8.06 -18.75
N ARG A 123 3.14 7.76 -20.05
CA ARG A 123 4.09 6.84 -20.70
C ARG A 123 5.56 7.20 -20.44
N GLY A 124 5.90 8.49 -20.37
CA GLY A 124 7.27 8.94 -20.13
C GLY A 124 7.76 8.78 -18.68
N MET A 125 6.87 8.42 -17.76
CA MET A 125 7.19 8.21 -16.34
C MET A 125 7.55 6.75 -16.03
N LEU A 126 7.26 5.81 -16.93
CA LEU A 126 7.40 4.39 -16.65
C LEU A 126 8.13 3.70 -17.80
N ALA A 127 8.84 2.63 -17.47
CA ALA A 127 9.23 1.63 -18.44
C ALA A 127 8.90 0.24 -17.89
N VAL A 128 8.34 -0.63 -18.72
CA VAL A 128 8.07 -2.03 -18.37
C VAL A 128 9.33 -2.83 -18.65
N ASP A 129 9.85 -3.53 -17.64
CA ASP A 129 11.00 -4.41 -17.82
C ASP A 129 10.66 -5.58 -18.75
N ARG A 130 11.66 -6.11 -19.44
CA ARG A 130 11.50 -7.31 -20.27
C ARG A 130 11.32 -8.57 -19.43
N ASP A 131 11.81 -8.57 -18.19
CA ASP A 131 11.67 -9.70 -17.29
C ASP A 131 10.26 -9.74 -16.72
N MET A 132 9.45 -10.66 -17.25
CA MET A 132 8.07 -10.86 -16.86
C MET A 132 7.86 -12.32 -16.46
N GLU A 133 7.17 -12.51 -15.36
CA GLU A 133 6.83 -13.83 -14.84
C GLU A 133 5.32 -13.99 -14.83
N VAL A 134 4.83 -15.19 -15.14
CA VAL A 134 3.43 -15.52 -14.86
C VAL A 134 3.42 -16.24 -13.53
N ASP A 135 2.54 -15.79 -12.63
CA ASP A 135 2.28 -16.45 -11.37
C ASP A 135 1.88 -17.91 -11.63
N CYS A 136 2.70 -18.86 -11.18
CA CYS A 136 2.50 -20.29 -11.45
C CYS A 136 1.32 -20.89 -10.66
N ASP A 137 0.89 -20.26 -9.56
CA ASP A 137 -0.21 -20.75 -8.74
C ASP A 137 -1.56 -20.27 -9.30
N ILE A 138 -1.60 -19.06 -9.86
CA ILE A 138 -2.79 -18.49 -10.51
C ILE A 138 -2.86 -18.86 -12.00
N GLY A 139 -1.71 -18.97 -12.67
CA GLY A 139 -1.55 -19.26 -14.11
C GLY A 139 -1.98 -18.12 -15.05
N HIS A 140 -2.66 -17.10 -14.53
CA HIS A 140 -3.32 -16.04 -15.31
C HIS A 140 -2.85 -14.63 -14.94
N GLN A 141 -1.82 -14.49 -14.10
CA GLN A 141 -1.35 -13.18 -13.65
C GLN A 141 0.09 -12.95 -14.06
N ILE A 142 0.33 -11.90 -14.83
CA ILE A 142 1.65 -11.45 -15.25
C ILE A 142 2.17 -10.48 -14.20
N THR A 143 3.34 -10.78 -13.64
CA THR A 143 4.13 -9.88 -12.81
C THR A 143 5.24 -9.27 -13.65
N CYS A 144 5.35 -7.96 -13.66
CA CYS A 144 6.48 -7.28 -14.30
C CYS A 144 6.98 -6.12 -13.43
N TYR A 145 8.29 -5.90 -13.45
CA TYR A 145 8.89 -4.72 -12.83
C TYR A 145 8.58 -3.46 -13.66
N LEU A 146 8.27 -2.37 -12.97
CA LEU A 146 8.06 -1.04 -13.54
C LEU A 146 9.20 -0.13 -13.11
N GLU A 147 10.06 0.24 -14.05
CA GLU A 147 11.08 1.26 -13.81
C GLU A 147 10.42 2.65 -13.75
N THR A 148 10.73 3.41 -12.70
CA THR A 148 10.11 4.71 -12.43
C THR A 148 11.02 5.87 -12.82
N TRP A 149 10.54 6.75 -13.71
CA TRP A 149 11.24 7.95 -14.21
C TRP A 149 10.55 9.25 -13.76
N PHE A 150 10.00 9.25 -12.55
CA PHE A 150 9.24 10.36 -11.97
C PHE A 150 9.48 10.46 -10.46
N ASP A 151 8.91 11.50 -9.85
CA ASP A 151 8.94 11.71 -8.40
C ASP A 151 8.00 10.72 -7.70
N VAL A 152 8.54 9.54 -7.35
CA VAL A 152 7.83 8.47 -6.64
C VAL A 152 7.36 8.91 -5.26
N ASP A 153 8.10 9.81 -4.61
CA ASP A 153 7.76 10.31 -3.28
C ASP A 153 6.55 11.21 -3.29
N LYS A 154 6.41 12.03 -4.34
CA LYS A 154 5.21 12.83 -4.53
C LYS A 154 3.98 11.98 -4.84
N LYS A 155 4.14 10.89 -5.62
CA LYS A 155 3.02 10.02 -6.02
C LYS A 155 2.57 9.09 -4.91
N PHE A 156 3.53 8.44 -4.24
CA PHE A 156 3.25 7.39 -3.25
C PHE A 156 3.45 7.86 -1.81
N GLY A 157 3.96 9.07 -1.57
CA GLY A 157 4.15 9.61 -0.23
C GLY A 157 5.28 8.94 0.56
N THR A 158 6.24 8.30 -0.11
CA THR A 158 7.20 7.37 0.50
C THR A 158 8.49 7.99 1.00
N ASN A 159 8.81 9.24 0.67
CA ASN A 159 10.01 9.97 1.12
C ASN A 159 11.32 9.15 1.06
N THR A 160 11.58 8.47 -0.05
CA THR A 160 12.80 7.71 -0.35
C THR A 160 13.98 8.63 -0.64
N ALA A 161 13.77 9.78 -1.28
CA ALA A 161 14.84 10.71 -1.67
C ALA A 161 15.57 11.37 -0.49
N ALA A 162 15.06 11.22 0.74
CA ALA A 162 15.68 11.76 1.95
C ALA A 162 16.74 10.83 2.57
N ASP A 163 16.86 9.59 2.08
CA ASP A 163 17.74 8.55 2.62
C ASP A 163 18.31 7.69 1.49
N ASP A 164 19.63 7.71 1.30
CA ASP A 164 20.30 7.01 0.21
C ASP A 164 20.21 5.47 0.35
N ASP A 165 19.98 4.96 1.56
CA ASP A 165 19.77 3.53 1.84
C ASP A 165 18.28 3.14 1.73
N LYS A 166 17.45 4.02 1.16
CA LYS A 166 16.02 3.81 0.98
C LYS A 166 15.62 3.89 -0.48
N TRP A 167 14.95 2.85 -0.96
CA TRP A 167 14.47 2.78 -2.34
C TRP A 167 13.10 2.13 -2.42
N LEU A 168 12.42 2.39 -3.54
CA LEU A 168 11.13 1.81 -3.87
C LEU A 168 11.26 0.96 -5.12
N ASN A 169 10.76 -0.27 -5.06
CA ASN A 169 10.54 -1.12 -6.22
C ASN A 169 9.06 -1.15 -6.56
N LEU A 170 8.71 -1.10 -7.84
CA LEU A 170 7.34 -1.06 -8.33
C LEU A 170 7.08 -2.26 -9.24
N TYR A 171 5.98 -2.98 -9.01
CA TYR A 171 5.59 -4.14 -9.78
C TYR A 171 4.12 -4.03 -10.20
N ALA A 172 3.85 -4.28 -11.49
CA ALA A 172 2.49 -4.47 -11.97
C ALA A 172 2.11 -5.95 -11.88
N LYS A 173 0.87 -6.20 -11.44
CA LYS A 173 0.23 -7.52 -11.43
C LYS A 173 -0.99 -7.45 -12.34
N TYR A 174 -0.84 -7.93 -13.57
CA TYR A 174 -1.84 -7.86 -14.62
C TYR A 174 -2.47 -9.23 -14.89
N ASP A 175 -3.78 -9.35 -14.74
CA ASP A 175 -4.55 -10.49 -15.21
C ASP A 175 -5.26 -10.13 -16.55
N PRO A 176 -4.79 -10.65 -17.71
CA PRO A 176 -5.39 -10.34 -18.99
C PRO A 176 -6.72 -11.06 -19.25
N PHE A 177 -7.11 -12.04 -18.43
CA PHE A 177 -8.39 -12.75 -18.56
C PHE A 177 -9.51 -12.04 -17.80
N ALA A 178 -9.22 -11.59 -16.57
CA ALA A 178 -10.11 -10.77 -15.77
C ALA A 178 -10.05 -9.28 -16.17
N ASP A 179 -9.05 -8.88 -16.95
CA ASP A 179 -8.74 -7.50 -17.31
C ASP A 179 -8.53 -6.61 -16.06
N THR A 180 -7.82 -7.14 -15.07
CA THR A 180 -7.53 -6.44 -13.81
C THR A 180 -6.05 -6.14 -13.68
N LEU A 181 -5.72 -4.94 -13.17
CA LEU A 181 -4.35 -4.53 -12.90
C LEU A 181 -4.30 -3.97 -11.48
N ARG A 182 -3.31 -4.42 -10.71
CA ARG A 182 -2.90 -3.77 -9.47
C ARG A 182 -1.41 -3.48 -9.50
N ILE A 183 -0.99 -2.51 -8.71
CA ILE A 183 0.41 -2.19 -8.52
C ILE A 183 0.79 -2.54 -7.09
N GLU A 184 1.84 -3.33 -6.94
CA GLU A 184 2.48 -3.63 -5.67
C GLU A 184 3.81 -2.88 -5.63
N PHE A 185 4.14 -2.29 -4.49
CA PHE A 185 5.43 -1.65 -4.29
C PHE A 185 6.05 -2.09 -2.98
N THR A 186 7.37 -2.10 -2.97
CA THR A 186 8.16 -2.43 -1.78
C THR A 186 9.06 -1.25 -1.47
N VAL A 187 8.93 -0.71 -0.26
CA VAL A 187 9.87 0.28 0.27
C VAL A 187 10.85 -0.43 1.18
N THR A 188 12.11 -0.42 0.79
CA THR A 188 13.20 -0.98 1.58
C THR A 188 13.97 0.16 2.23
N THR A 189 14.28 0.01 3.51
CA THR A 189 15.20 0.85 4.28
C THR A 189 16.33 -0.02 4.83
N ALA A 190 17.30 0.59 5.54
CA ALA A 190 18.33 -0.16 6.25
C ALA A 190 17.77 -1.16 7.30
N ASP A 191 16.61 -0.86 7.88
CA ASP A 191 16.04 -1.59 9.03
C ASP A 191 14.71 -2.30 8.74
N SER A 192 14.06 -2.02 7.60
CA SER A 192 12.74 -2.55 7.26
C SER A 192 12.55 -2.80 5.76
N CYS A 193 11.58 -3.65 5.46
CA CYS A 193 11.06 -3.88 4.12
C CYS A 193 9.54 -3.93 4.25
N GLU A 194 8.85 -2.96 3.68
CA GLU A 194 7.39 -2.81 3.78
C GLU A 194 6.76 -2.88 2.39
N GLU A 195 5.76 -3.74 2.25
CA GLU A 195 4.98 -3.93 1.03
C GLU A 195 3.69 -3.13 1.11
N GLY A 196 3.39 -2.40 0.05
CA GLY A 196 2.15 -1.66 -0.11
C GLY A 196 1.50 -1.92 -1.48
N GLU A 197 0.23 -1.59 -1.56
CA GLU A 197 -0.57 -1.72 -2.79
C GLU A 197 -1.07 -0.35 -3.25
N TYR A 198 -1.13 -0.17 -4.56
CA TYR A 198 -1.73 0.97 -5.21
C TYR A 198 -2.69 0.49 -6.30
N VAL A 199 -3.93 0.96 -6.23
CA VAL A 199 -4.93 0.71 -7.27
C VAL A 199 -4.88 1.91 -8.23
N PRO A 200 -4.40 1.71 -9.47
CA PRO A 200 -4.32 2.78 -10.45
C PRO A 200 -5.70 3.25 -10.89
N THR A 201 -5.76 4.48 -11.41
CA THR A 201 -6.98 4.96 -12.09
C THR A 201 -7.26 4.14 -13.35
N GLU A 202 -8.46 4.25 -13.93
CA GLU A 202 -8.76 3.57 -15.20
C GLU A 202 -7.78 3.98 -16.32
N THR A 203 -7.36 5.25 -16.33
CA THR A 203 -6.42 5.77 -17.34
C THR A 203 -5.01 5.20 -17.14
N GLU A 204 -4.52 5.20 -15.90
CA GLU A 204 -3.22 4.60 -15.55
C GLU A 204 -3.22 3.09 -15.81
N SER A 205 -4.33 2.43 -15.47
CA SER A 205 -4.52 0.99 -15.67
C SER A 205 -4.44 0.64 -17.14
N GLN A 206 -5.19 1.35 -18.00
CA GLN A 206 -5.12 1.13 -19.44
C GLN A 206 -3.72 1.40 -20.00
N LEU A 207 -3.09 2.50 -19.59
CA LEU A 207 -1.73 2.84 -20.02
C LEU A 207 -0.73 1.71 -19.71
N ILE A 208 -0.73 1.21 -18.47
CA ILE A 208 0.22 0.18 -18.05
C ILE A 208 -0.08 -1.15 -18.75
N LYS A 209 -1.35 -1.53 -18.90
CA LYS A 209 -1.74 -2.73 -19.67
C LYS A 209 -1.27 -2.67 -21.13
N ASP A 210 -1.42 -1.51 -21.78
CA ASP A 210 -0.96 -1.30 -23.15
C ASP A 210 0.58 -1.41 -23.23
N MET A 211 1.29 -0.80 -22.27
CA MET A 211 2.76 -0.89 -22.21
C MET A 211 3.26 -2.34 -21.99
N ILE A 212 2.57 -3.13 -21.16
CA ILE A 212 2.88 -4.56 -20.97
C ILE A 212 2.63 -5.34 -22.27
N ALA A 213 1.49 -5.12 -22.93
CA ALA A 213 1.15 -5.79 -24.18
C ALA A 213 2.15 -5.47 -25.30
N GLU A 214 2.55 -4.21 -25.43
CA GLU A 214 3.59 -3.79 -26.38
C GLU A 214 4.93 -4.48 -26.09
N LYS A 215 5.35 -4.49 -24.82
CA LYS A 215 6.62 -5.09 -24.42
C LYS A 215 6.64 -6.61 -24.69
N LEU A 216 5.54 -7.31 -24.42
CA LEU A 216 5.41 -8.74 -24.75
C LEU A 216 5.42 -8.99 -26.26
N GLN A 217 4.78 -8.12 -27.04
CA GLN A 217 4.80 -8.20 -28.49
C GLN A 217 6.19 -7.96 -29.07
N GLU A 218 6.97 -7.03 -28.50
CA GLU A 218 8.34 -6.73 -28.91
C GLU A 218 9.33 -7.84 -28.59
N GLU A 219 9.28 -8.39 -27.37
CA GLU A 219 10.26 -9.38 -26.88
C GLU A 219 9.91 -10.82 -27.29
N TYR A 220 8.61 -11.17 -27.32
CA TYR A 220 8.13 -12.55 -27.51
C TYR A 220 7.21 -12.72 -28.72
N GLY A 221 6.71 -11.64 -29.30
CA GLY A 221 5.75 -11.71 -30.40
C GLY A 221 4.35 -12.20 -29.98
N GLN A 222 4.03 -12.10 -28.69
CA GLN A 222 2.82 -12.67 -28.08
C GLN A 222 1.93 -11.59 -27.48
N THR A 223 0.62 -11.84 -27.48
CA THR A 223 -0.34 -11.10 -26.66
C THR A 223 -0.21 -11.50 -25.17
N PRO A 224 -0.68 -10.68 -24.22
CA PRO A 224 -0.68 -11.05 -22.80
C PRO A 224 -1.35 -12.41 -22.49
N LYS A 225 -2.45 -12.75 -23.18
CA LYS A 225 -3.12 -14.04 -22.97
C LYS A 225 -2.28 -15.21 -23.47
N GLU A 226 -1.68 -15.09 -24.66
CA GLU A 226 -0.80 -16.12 -25.22
C GLU A 226 0.46 -16.32 -24.35
N PHE A 227 0.98 -15.24 -23.75
CA PHE A 227 2.10 -15.31 -22.82
C PHE A 227 1.76 -16.15 -21.58
N CYS A 228 0.57 -15.95 -21.00
CA CYS A 228 0.08 -16.81 -19.90
C CYS A 228 -0.11 -18.27 -20.32
N GLU A 229 -0.70 -18.51 -21.49
CA GLU A 229 -0.98 -19.87 -22.00
C GLU A 229 0.30 -20.63 -22.38
N GLY A 230 1.38 -19.93 -22.76
CA GLY A 230 2.67 -20.52 -23.16
C GLY A 230 3.34 -21.37 -22.08
N ILE A 231 3.05 -21.14 -20.80
CA ILE A 231 3.58 -21.92 -19.67
C ILE A 231 2.87 -23.28 -19.53
N GLY A 232 1.62 -23.40 -20.00
CA GLY A 232 0.92 -24.68 -20.11
C GLY A 232 1.47 -25.59 -21.22
N GLY A 233 2.36 -25.07 -22.07
CA GLY A 233 2.97 -25.76 -23.21
C GLY A 233 4.37 -26.33 -22.97
N ILE A 234 4.92 -26.25 -21.75
CA ILE A 234 6.11 -27.03 -21.41
C ILE A 234 5.67 -28.49 -21.31
N GLU A 235 5.69 -29.19 -22.46
CA GLU A 235 5.73 -30.64 -22.49
C GLU A 235 6.80 -31.07 -21.49
N ILE A 236 6.37 -31.77 -20.44
CA ILE A 236 7.24 -32.55 -19.57
C ILE A 236 7.88 -33.58 -20.51
N GLY A 237 9.02 -33.20 -21.08
CA GLY A 237 9.80 -33.99 -22.03
C GLY A 237 9.97 -35.38 -21.48
N GLY A 238 9.43 -36.34 -22.23
CA GLY A 238 8.95 -37.60 -21.67
C GLY A 238 10.00 -38.42 -20.93
N MET A 239 9.52 -39.15 -19.94
CA MET A 239 9.91 -40.55 -19.76
C MET A 239 8.63 -41.38 -19.63
N THR A 240 8.03 -41.70 -20.78
CA THR A 240 7.16 -42.87 -20.91
C THR A 240 7.99 -44.07 -21.33
N GLN A 241 7.93 -45.10 -20.46
CA GLN A 241 8.39 -46.49 -20.54
C GLN A 241 9.89 -46.79 -20.49
#